data_AF-A0A1G1YDM6-F1
#
_entry.id   AF-A0A1G1YDM6-F1
#
_cell.length_a   1.000
_cell.length_b   1.000
_cell.length_c   1.000
_cell.angle_alpha   90.00
_cell.angle_beta   90.00
_cell.angle_gamma   90.00
#
_symmetry.space_group_name_H-M   'P 1'
#
loop_
_entity.id
_entity.type
_entity.pdbx_description
1 polymer ?
#
loop_
_entity_poly.entity_id
_entity_poly.type
_entity_poly.pdbx_seq_one_letter_code
_entity_poly.pdbx_strand_id
1 'polypeptide(L)'
;MRKICLIIPGLVIFSLALILSPTAMAATLTFNAETNLSLPSGTSLVITSGSQAESAVINDDSTISVGLASDSDITIKSAEGRILSVSPSSVAANNCVSSTNSNVRLTSATTQTVTITASASFCSFGGGSTGGTPGGGGGGTLTVPSATLISISAGAASTETVSVTLTLGATNASTMLISNKSDFSDVSSWLTYAASKAWTLTAGAGTKTVYVKFRSSDGGESAAKSDTIELVEPAAAKSGDITGTAGGTVILSGSKVSVIVPAGAISGSGTVTITPTTTYTAPAAGTQVVGGKAYDLTLMVGGTAATTFSKAVTLTFTYTDAEIVNLEESTLQVYYWDTTTSAWVKLGGAVDAANNKITVTTTHFTKFAVLGTVKASRAGKLVKLACPANADVNHKCKAVYYVGNNSRRYVFPHEKTFKTWYADYSGVETIGETDLASYMIGGNVTYRPGVKMIKITTDPKVYAVDKNGTLRWLKTADVAKAIYGSSWSSLVEDVADSYFVNYKAGSDVAAAADFDKTAAANGSATINIDKGL
;
A
#
# COMPACT_ATOMS: atom_id res chain seq x y z
N MET A 1 -34.80 27.78 -17.21
CA MET A 1 -34.11 28.24 -15.99
C MET A 1 -34.32 27.21 -14.89
N ARG A 2 -33.28 26.49 -14.49
CA ARG A 2 -33.21 25.83 -13.17
C ARG A 2 -31.89 26.28 -12.56
N LYS A 3 -32.00 27.16 -11.56
CA LYS A 3 -30.89 27.59 -10.72
C LYS A 3 -30.58 26.42 -9.80
N ILE A 4 -29.34 25.92 -9.80
CA ILE A 4 -28.85 25.12 -8.68
C ILE A 4 -28.63 26.11 -7.55
N CYS A 5 -29.54 26.08 -6.58
CA CYS A 5 -29.54 26.92 -5.41
C CYS A 5 -29.29 25.99 -4.22
N LEU A 6 -28.09 26.04 -3.63
CA LEU A 6 -27.92 25.57 -2.26
C LEU A 6 -28.29 26.75 -1.36
N ILE A 7 -29.47 26.71 -0.74
CA ILE A 7 -29.84 27.62 0.34
C ILE A 7 -29.77 26.82 1.63
N ILE A 8 -28.80 27.15 2.49
CA ILE A 8 -28.87 26.85 3.92
C ILE A 8 -28.74 28.21 4.62
N PRO A 9 -29.73 28.66 5.41
CA PRO A 9 -29.63 29.93 6.11
C PRO A 9 -28.71 29.76 7.32
N GLY A 10 -27.53 30.37 7.28
CA GLY A 10 -26.65 30.52 8.45
C GLY A 10 -25.15 30.40 8.18
N LEU A 11 -24.57 31.53 7.74
CA LEU A 11 -23.14 31.90 7.79
C LEU A 11 -22.25 31.63 6.54
N VAL A 12 -21.56 32.71 6.15
CA VAL A 12 -21.01 33.11 4.83
C VAL A 12 -19.56 32.64 4.56
N ILE A 13 -19.18 32.52 3.26
CA ILE A 13 -17.91 32.88 2.55
C ILE A 13 -17.57 31.76 1.52
N PHE A 14 -17.33 31.94 0.21
CA PHE A 14 -17.08 33.06 -0.72
C PHE A 14 -17.57 32.62 -2.12
N SER A 15 -18.16 33.52 -2.91
CA SER A 15 -18.75 33.24 -4.22
C SER A 15 -17.75 33.33 -5.38
N LEU A 16 -17.66 32.28 -6.21
CA LEU A 16 -17.08 32.35 -7.56
C LEU A 16 -18.16 31.94 -8.58
N ALA A 17 -18.71 32.92 -9.29
CA ALA A 17 -19.71 32.71 -10.34
C ALA A 17 -19.01 32.61 -11.70
N LEU A 18 -19.05 31.42 -12.33
CA LEU A 18 -18.66 31.25 -13.73
C LEU A 18 -19.94 31.20 -14.58
N ILE A 19 -20.12 32.20 -15.43
CA ILE A 19 -21.23 32.29 -16.38
C ILE A 19 -20.84 31.47 -17.62
N LEU A 20 -21.59 30.40 -17.91
CA LEU A 20 -21.49 29.68 -19.18
C LEU A 20 -22.86 29.62 -19.86
N SER A 21 -22.83 29.81 -21.17
CA SER A 21 -23.92 29.86 -22.15
C SER A 21 -24.69 28.54 -22.31
N PRO A 22 -25.93 28.54 -22.86
CA PRO A 22 -26.86 27.43 -22.73
C PRO A 22 -26.59 26.33 -23.76
N THR A 23 -25.82 25.31 -23.36
CA THR A 23 -25.93 23.93 -23.87
C THR A 23 -25.51 22.99 -22.74
N ALA A 24 -26.38 22.80 -21.75
CA ALA A 24 -26.11 21.86 -20.67
C ALA A 24 -26.46 20.44 -21.12
N MET A 25 -25.45 19.70 -21.56
CA MET A 25 -25.46 18.23 -21.44
C MET A 25 -25.50 17.92 -19.93
N ALA A 26 -26.35 16.97 -19.51
CA ALA A 26 -26.41 16.52 -18.13
C ALA A 26 -25.02 16.05 -17.68
N ALA A 27 -24.48 16.67 -16.63
CA ALA A 27 -23.21 16.25 -16.04
C ALA A 27 -23.49 15.25 -14.91
N THR A 28 -22.95 14.03 -15.03
CA THR A 28 -23.01 13.01 -13.97
C THR A 28 -22.24 13.51 -12.74
N LEU A 29 -22.90 13.50 -11.57
CA LEU A 29 -22.31 13.78 -10.27
C LEU A 29 -21.59 12.53 -9.75
N THR A 30 -20.27 12.63 -9.57
CA THR A 30 -19.44 11.55 -9.00
C THR A 30 -19.01 11.88 -7.58
N PHE A 31 -19.27 10.97 -6.64
CA PHE A 31 -18.83 11.08 -5.26
C PHE A 31 -17.47 10.40 -5.08
N ASN A 32 -16.37 11.17 -5.09
CA ASN A 32 -14.99 10.64 -4.99
C ASN A 32 -14.52 10.32 -3.56
N ALA A 33 -15.34 10.60 -2.55
CA ALA A 33 -15.13 10.27 -1.14
C ALA A 33 -16.48 9.93 -0.48
N GLU A 34 -16.47 9.43 0.76
CA GLU A 34 -17.71 9.25 1.52
C GLU A 34 -18.32 10.62 1.86
N THR A 35 -19.59 10.81 1.53
CA THR A 35 -20.32 12.07 1.77
C THR A 35 -21.40 11.85 2.80
N ASN A 36 -21.27 12.52 3.95
CA ASN A 36 -22.26 12.49 5.02
C ASN A 36 -23.41 13.46 4.71
N LEU A 37 -24.64 12.97 4.84
CA LEU A 37 -25.87 13.72 4.67
C LEU A 37 -26.61 13.77 6.02
N SER A 38 -26.80 14.98 6.54
CA SER A 38 -27.64 15.20 7.71
C SER A 38 -29.04 15.58 7.25
N LEU A 39 -30.02 14.75 7.57
CA LEU A 39 -31.43 15.02 7.27
C LEU A 39 -32.03 16.00 8.30
N PRO A 40 -33.06 16.79 7.94
CA PRO A 40 -33.76 17.68 8.87
C PRO A 40 -34.31 16.97 10.13
N SER A 41 -34.64 15.68 10.02
CA SER A 41 -35.05 14.81 11.13
C SER A 41 -33.93 14.46 12.11
N GLY A 42 -32.69 14.88 11.86
CA GLY A 42 -31.49 14.52 12.63
C GLY A 42 -30.86 13.17 12.23
N THR A 43 -31.45 12.45 11.27
CA THR A 43 -30.91 11.17 10.79
C THR A 43 -29.69 11.39 9.89
N SER A 44 -28.64 10.59 10.11
CA SER A 44 -27.42 10.63 9.28
C SER A 44 -27.37 9.49 8.25
N LEU A 45 -27.19 9.86 6.97
CA LEU A 45 -26.94 8.94 5.86
C LEU A 45 -25.57 9.19 5.24
N VAL A 46 -25.01 8.18 4.56
CA VAL A 46 -23.70 8.26 3.91
C VAL A 46 -23.80 7.78 2.47
N ILE A 47 -23.45 8.65 1.52
CA ILE A 47 -23.20 8.23 0.13
C ILE A 47 -21.78 7.67 0.08
N THR A 48 -21.61 6.45 -0.41
CA THR A 48 -20.27 5.82 -0.47
C THR A 48 -19.43 6.40 -1.60
N SER A 49 -18.11 6.46 -1.39
CA SER A 49 -17.16 6.79 -2.44
C SER A 49 -17.32 5.89 -3.67
N GLY A 50 -17.20 6.45 -4.86
CA GLY A 50 -17.40 5.78 -6.14
C GLY A 50 -18.85 5.81 -6.65
N SER A 51 -19.79 6.38 -5.89
CA SER A 51 -21.18 6.53 -6.32
C SER A 51 -21.33 7.54 -7.45
N GLN A 52 -22.28 7.31 -8.35
CA GLN A 52 -22.61 8.17 -9.49
C GLN A 52 -24.12 8.37 -9.60
N ALA A 53 -24.57 9.63 -9.71
CA ALA A 53 -25.96 10.00 -9.92
C ALA A 53 -26.04 11.28 -10.76
N GLU A 54 -27.20 11.65 -11.29
CA GLU A 54 -27.40 12.93 -11.96
C GLU A 54 -27.72 14.05 -10.96
N SER A 55 -28.38 13.72 -9.86
CA SER A 55 -28.65 14.65 -8.76
C SER A 55 -28.91 13.89 -7.46
N ALA A 56 -28.64 14.54 -6.32
CA ALA A 56 -29.07 14.10 -5.00
C ALA A 56 -29.52 15.33 -4.22
N VAL A 57 -30.79 15.35 -3.81
CA VAL A 57 -31.43 16.49 -3.15
C VAL A 57 -32.01 16.03 -1.82
N ILE A 58 -31.65 16.70 -0.73
CA ILE A 58 -32.28 16.52 0.57
C ILE A 58 -33.56 17.37 0.60
N ASN A 59 -34.69 16.75 0.87
CA ASN A 59 -35.99 17.41 0.93
C ASN A 59 -36.32 17.82 2.38
N ASP A 60 -37.17 18.84 2.53
CA ASP A 60 -37.59 19.36 3.85
C ASP A 60 -38.34 18.30 4.70
N ASP A 61 -38.94 17.30 4.05
CA ASP A 61 -39.64 16.18 4.69
C ASP A 61 -38.71 15.05 5.17
N SER A 62 -37.38 15.27 5.15
CA SER A 62 -36.37 14.27 5.53
C SER A 62 -36.32 13.03 4.62
N THR A 63 -36.65 13.20 3.34
CA THR A 63 -36.35 12.23 2.28
C THR A 63 -35.22 12.72 1.36
N ILE A 64 -34.66 11.83 0.55
CA ILE A 64 -33.68 12.16 -0.48
C ILE A 64 -34.27 11.86 -1.85
N SER A 65 -34.31 12.85 -2.74
CA SER A 65 -34.60 12.66 -4.16
C SER A 65 -33.30 12.48 -4.94
N VAL A 66 -33.13 11.32 -5.58
CA VAL A 66 -31.95 10.99 -6.39
C VAL A 66 -32.36 10.89 -7.86
N GLY A 67 -31.77 11.71 -8.71
CA GLY A 67 -31.87 11.58 -10.16
C GLY A 67 -30.86 10.55 -10.66
N LEU A 68 -31.32 9.52 -11.34
CA LEU A 68 -30.50 8.45 -11.91
C LEU A 68 -30.57 8.55 -13.44
N ALA A 69 -29.42 8.54 -14.10
CA ALA A 69 -29.28 8.31 -15.54
C ALA A 69 -29.13 6.79 -15.84
N SER A 70 -29.04 6.41 -17.11
CA SER A 70 -28.97 5.01 -17.58
C SER A 70 -27.70 4.24 -17.18
N ASP A 71 -26.73 4.91 -16.57
CA ASP A 71 -25.45 4.38 -16.09
C ASP A 71 -25.19 4.72 -14.61
N SER A 72 -26.17 5.30 -13.90
CA SER A 72 -26.01 5.67 -12.50
C SER A 72 -25.92 4.43 -11.60
N ASP A 73 -24.96 4.46 -10.69
CA ASP A 73 -24.72 3.45 -9.66
C ASP A 73 -24.36 4.17 -8.36
N ILE A 74 -25.32 4.25 -7.44
CA ILE A 74 -25.18 5.00 -6.19
C ILE A 74 -25.53 4.11 -5.01
N THR A 75 -24.67 4.10 -3.99
CA THR A 75 -24.92 3.39 -2.74
C THR A 75 -25.04 4.35 -1.57
N ILE A 76 -26.13 4.21 -0.82
CA ILE A 76 -26.46 5.05 0.33
C ILE A 76 -26.63 4.15 1.55
N LYS A 77 -25.92 4.48 2.63
CA LYS A 77 -25.93 3.75 3.90
C LYS A 77 -26.62 4.57 4.98
N SER A 78 -27.28 3.90 5.91
CA SER A 78 -27.67 4.53 7.19
C SER A 78 -26.53 4.40 8.18
N ALA A 79 -26.03 5.52 8.72
CA ALA A 79 -25.00 5.50 9.76
C ALA A 79 -25.50 4.88 11.08
N GLU A 80 -26.82 4.88 11.28
CA GLU A 80 -27.49 4.39 12.49
C GLU A 80 -28.15 3.01 12.28
N GLY A 81 -28.07 2.41 11.09
CA GLY A 81 -28.69 1.11 10.79
C GLY A 81 -30.21 1.16 10.59
N ARG A 82 -30.78 2.32 10.26
CA ARG A 82 -32.21 2.50 9.95
C ARG A 82 -32.57 1.86 8.62
N ILE A 83 -33.75 1.24 8.56
CA ILE A 83 -34.29 0.64 7.33
C ILE A 83 -34.56 1.76 6.31
N LEU A 84 -34.03 1.62 5.09
CA LEU A 84 -34.20 2.61 4.02
C LEU A 84 -35.22 2.12 2.97
N SER A 85 -36.30 2.82 2.69
CA SER A 85 -37.23 2.47 1.61
C SER A 85 -37.02 3.33 0.37
N VAL A 86 -37.26 2.76 -0.82
CA VAL A 86 -37.12 3.44 -2.11
C VAL A 86 -38.46 3.45 -2.85
N SER A 87 -38.81 4.59 -3.46
CA SER A 87 -40.00 4.73 -4.31
C SER A 87 -39.65 5.45 -5.62
N PRO A 88 -40.12 4.98 -6.80
CA PRO A 88 -40.89 3.74 -7.00
C PRO A 88 -40.03 2.48 -6.74
N SER A 89 -40.66 1.39 -6.29
CA SER A 89 -40.01 0.15 -5.84
C SER A 89 -39.35 -0.70 -6.94
N SER A 90 -39.20 -0.15 -8.16
CA SER A 90 -38.66 -0.84 -9.34
C SER A 90 -37.13 -0.98 -9.35
N VAL A 91 -36.44 -0.59 -8.28
CA VAL A 91 -34.98 -0.68 -8.14
C VAL A 91 -34.66 -1.53 -6.91
N ALA A 92 -33.91 -2.62 -7.08
CA ALA A 92 -33.62 -3.61 -6.03
C ALA A 92 -32.97 -2.94 -4.78
N ALA A 93 -33.66 -2.99 -3.64
CA ALA A 93 -33.23 -2.37 -2.39
C ALA A 93 -32.96 -3.43 -1.30
N ASN A 94 -31.68 -3.66 -0.98
CA ASN A 94 -31.25 -4.58 0.09
C ASN A 94 -31.29 -3.90 1.46
N ASN A 95 -32.48 -3.82 2.06
CA ASN A 95 -32.71 -2.95 3.21
C ASN A 95 -32.01 -3.30 4.53
N CYS A 96 -31.44 -4.50 4.69
CA CYS A 96 -30.64 -4.88 5.86
C CYS A 96 -29.56 -5.85 5.46
N VAL A 97 -28.31 -5.38 5.41
CA VAL A 97 -27.15 -6.22 5.09
C VAL A 97 -26.56 -6.89 6.33
N SER A 98 -26.88 -6.39 7.54
CA SER A 98 -26.60 -7.04 8.84
C SER A 98 -27.53 -6.50 9.93
N SER A 99 -27.41 -6.99 11.16
CA SER A 99 -28.21 -6.53 12.31
C SER A 99 -28.00 -5.06 12.70
N THR A 100 -26.97 -4.39 12.19
CA THR A 100 -26.67 -2.97 12.49
C THR A 100 -26.43 -2.13 11.24
N ASN A 101 -26.40 -2.72 10.05
CA ASN A 101 -26.12 -1.99 8.80
C ASN A 101 -27.27 -2.13 7.81
N SER A 102 -27.74 -0.97 7.34
CA SER A 102 -28.69 -0.84 6.22
C SER A 102 -28.03 -0.05 5.10
N ASN A 103 -28.15 -0.54 3.87
CA ASN A 103 -27.74 0.21 2.68
C ASN A 103 -28.71 -0.02 1.53
N VAL A 104 -28.73 0.90 0.59
CA VAL A 104 -29.45 0.75 -0.68
C VAL A 104 -28.46 1.08 -1.76
N ARG A 105 -28.31 0.16 -2.72
CA ARG A 105 -27.60 0.41 -3.98
C ARG A 105 -28.62 0.56 -5.09
N LEU A 106 -28.56 1.67 -5.80
CA LEU A 106 -29.46 2.01 -6.89
C LEU A 106 -28.69 1.98 -8.19
N THR A 107 -29.11 1.11 -9.11
CA THR A 107 -28.64 1.09 -10.49
C THR A 107 -29.83 1.32 -11.41
N SER A 108 -29.73 2.22 -12.37
CA SER A 108 -30.82 2.50 -13.31
C SER A 108 -30.39 2.33 -14.74
N ALA A 109 -31.21 1.67 -15.57
CA ALA A 109 -31.00 1.54 -17.01
C ALA A 109 -31.70 2.65 -17.82
N THR A 110 -32.53 3.46 -17.17
CA THR A 110 -33.30 4.57 -17.76
C THR A 110 -33.22 5.80 -16.88
N THR A 111 -33.37 6.99 -17.44
CA THR A 111 -33.41 8.20 -16.63
C THR A 111 -34.68 8.22 -15.76
N GLN A 112 -34.52 8.26 -14.44
CA GLN A 112 -35.62 8.31 -13.49
C GLN A 112 -35.22 9.04 -12.21
N THR A 113 -36.20 9.50 -11.44
CA THR A 113 -35.98 10.00 -10.08
C THR A 113 -36.52 9.00 -9.08
N VAL A 114 -35.72 8.68 -8.07
CA VAL A 114 -36.13 7.82 -6.95
C VAL A 114 -36.07 8.60 -5.64
N THR A 115 -37.03 8.33 -4.77
CA THR A 115 -37.09 8.91 -3.42
C THR A 115 -36.67 7.86 -2.41
N ILE A 116 -35.76 8.23 -1.52
CA ILE A 116 -35.26 7.39 -0.43
C ILE A 116 -35.77 7.96 0.89
N THR A 117 -36.35 7.09 1.71
CA THR A 117 -36.89 7.44 3.02
C THR A 117 -36.24 6.56 4.10
N ALA A 118 -35.68 7.18 5.14
CA ALA A 118 -35.18 6.46 6.30
C ALA A 118 -36.33 6.21 7.29
N SER A 119 -36.57 4.95 7.64
CA SER A 119 -37.62 4.55 8.56
C SER A 119 -37.25 4.86 10.03
N ALA A 120 -38.28 4.94 10.87
CA ALA A 120 -38.13 4.97 12.33
C ALA A 120 -37.58 3.63 12.88
N SER A 121 -37.71 2.54 12.12
CA SER A 121 -37.27 1.20 12.50
C SER A 121 -35.82 0.91 12.10
N PHE A 122 -35.12 0.15 12.95
CA PHE A 122 -33.77 -0.35 12.71
C PHE A 122 -33.80 -1.79 12.20
N CYS A 123 -32.73 -2.20 11.51
CA CYS A 123 -32.54 -3.61 11.18
C CYS A 123 -32.53 -4.47 12.46
N SER A 124 -33.40 -5.49 12.53
CA SER A 124 -33.49 -6.41 13.65
C SER A 124 -33.91 -7.79 13.14
N PHE A 125 -33.15 -8.83 13.47
CA PHE A 125 -33.54 -10.21 13.22
C PHE A 125 -34.24 -10.73 14.47
N GLY A 126 -35.53 -11.02 14.37
CA GLY A 126 -36.36 -11.46 15.49
C GLY A 126 -35.88 -12.78 16.09
N GLY A 127 -35.62 -12.76 17.40
CA GLY A 127 -35.45 -13.97 18.19
C GLY A 127 -36.80 -14.60 18.49
N GLY A 128 -36.98 -15.85 18.06
CA GLY A 128 -38.04 -16.74 18.53
C GLY A 128 -37.44 -17.81 19.44
N SER A 129 -37.82 -17.79 20.71
CA SER A 129 -37.45 -18.81 21.69
C SER A 129 -38.18 -20.14 21.43
N THR A 130 -37.45 -21.25 21.40
CA THR A 130 -37.85 -22.52 22.02
C THR A 130 -36.61 -23.19 22.60
N GLY A 131 -36.73 -23.63 23.85
CA GLY A 131 -35.63 -24.18 24.64
C GLY A 131 -35.22 -25.59 24.22
N GLY A 132 -33.93 -25.88 24.42
CA GLY A 132 -33.34 -27.20 24.31
C GLY A 132 -31.82 -27.15 24.12
N THR A 133 -31.05 -27.14 25.21
CA THR A 133 -29.66 -27.65 25.22
C THR A 133 -29.68 -29.18 25.08
N PRO A 134 -28.62 -29.88 24.61
CA PRO A 134 -27.24 -29.42 24.43
C PRO A 134 -26.55 -29.82 23.09
N GLY A 135 -25.50 -29.09 22.70
CA GLY A 135 -24.61 -29.50 21.62
C GLY A 135 -23.60 -28.41 21.27
N GLY A 136 -22.40 -28.51 21.84
CA GLY A 136 -21.30 -27.57 21.61
C GLY A 136 -20.85 -27.54 20.15
N GLY A 137 -20.60 -26.32 19.65
CA GLY A 137 -19.95 -26.05 18.38
C GLY A 137 -19.65 -24.55 18.31
N GLY A 138 -18.44 -24.16 18.71
CA GLY A 138 -18.01 -22.77 18.69
C GLY A 138 -17.97 -22.23 17.26
N GLY A 139 -18.97 -21.45 16.88
CA GLY A 139 -18.91 -20.59 15.70
C GLY A 139 -18.05 -19.38 16.01
N GLY A 140 -16.73 -19.51 15.85
CA GLY A 140 -15.82 -18.37 15.92
C GLY A 140 -16.22 -17.32 14.89
N THR A 141 -16.36 -16.07 15.30
CA THR A 141 -16.51 -14.93 14.38
C THR A 141 -15.29 -14.87 13.47
N LEU A 142 -15.51 -14.84 12.15
CA LEU A 142 -14.44 -14.72 11.17
C LEU A 142 -13.65 -13.42 11.39
N THR A 143 -12.34 -13.52 11.48
CA THR A 143 -11.45 -12.38 11.63
C THR A 143 -11.22 -11.73 10.27
N VAL A 144 -11.77 -10.53 10.05
CA VAL A 144 -11.57 -9.82 8.78
C VAL A 144 -10.17 -9.18 8.76
N PRO A 145 -9.36 -9.41 7.71
CA PRO A 145 -8.07 -8.77 7.58
C PRO A 145 -8.19 -7.24 7.56
N SER A 146 -7.32 -6.58 8.31
CA SER A 146 -7.31 -5.12 8.49
C SER A 146 -5.99 -4.50 8.03
N ALA A 147 -5.85 -3.18 8.13
CA ALA A 147 -4.67 -2.45 7.64
C ALA A 147 -4.28 -2.81 6.18
N THR A 148 -5.29 -3.06 5.35
CA THR A 148 -5.12 -3.56 3.99
C THR A 148 -4.56 -2.47 3.07
N LEU A 149 -3.52 -2.82 2.30
CA LEU A 149 -2.85 -1.94 1.36
C LEU A 149 -2.43 -2.69 0.09
N ILE A 150 -2.37 -1.94 -0.99
CA ILE A 150 -1.73 -2.31 -2.25
C ILE A 150 -0.98 -1.08 -2.75
N SER A 151 0.21 -1.29 -3.28
CA SER A 151 0.98 -0.28 -3.99
C SER A 151 1.66 -0.90 -5.21
N ILE A 152 1.46 -0.32 -6.38
CA ILE A 152 2.05 -0.77 -7.64
C ILE A 152 3.40 -0.07 -7.82
N SER A 153 4.47 -0.84 -8.03
CA SER A 153 5.82 -0.33 -8.27
C SER A 153 6.26 0.72 -7.23
N ALA A 154 5.96 0.46 -5.96
CA ALA A 154 6.20 1.36 -4.83
C ALA A 154 5.60 2.77 -4.98
N GLY A 155 4.44 2.89 -5.65
CA GLY A 155 3.70 4.15 -5.80
C GLY A 155 4.22 5.02 -6.93
N ALA A 156 4.94 4.43 -7.90
CA ALA A 156 5.35 5.13 -9.11
C ALA A 156 4.12 5.70 -9.85
N ALA A 157 4.19 6.96 -10.27
CA ALA A 157 3.10 7.59 -11.01
C ALA A 157 2.85 6.96 -12.39
N SER A 158 3.91 6.45 -13.02
CA SER A 158 3.85 5.81 -14.34
C SER A 158 4.83 4.65 -14.49
N THR A 159 4.54 3.75 -15.41
CA THR A 159 5.43 2.68 -15.89
C THR A 159 5.37 2.60 -17.42
N GLU A 160 6.42 2.10 -18.05
CA GLU A 160 6.44 1.78 -19.49
C GLU A 160 6.29 0.27 -19.75
N THR A 161 6.18 -0.52 -18.67
CA THR A 161 6.16 -1.97 -18.74
C THR A 161 4.87 -2.51 -18.12
N VAL A 162 4.35 -3.60 -18.69
CA VAL A 162 3.20 -4.32 -18.12
C VAL A 162 3.60 -5.18 -16.91
N SER A 163 4.89 -5.43 -16.70
CA SER A 163 5.39 -6.27 -15.61
C SER A 163 5.82 -5.41 -14.43
N VAL A 164 5.00 -5.40 -13.38
CA VAL A 164 5.19 -4.57 -12.18
C VAL A 164 5.37 -5.43 -10.93
N THR A 165 5.82 -4.80 -9.84
CA THR A 165 5.85 -5.45 -8.52
C THR A 165 4.80 -4.80 -7.63
N LEU A 166 3.92 -5.62 -7.06
CA LEU A 166 2.94 -5.18 -6.07
C LEU A 166 3.55 -5.29 -4.67
N THR A 167 3.47 -4.20 -3.90
CA THR A 167 3.67 -4.22 -2.45
C THR A 167 2.30 -4.35 -1.80
N LEU A 168 2.13 -5.38 -0.99
CA LEU A 168 0.87 -5.77 -0.37
C LEU A 168 1.05 -5.78 1.15
N GLY A 169 -0.01 -5.44 1.87
CA GLY A 169 0.02 -5.47 3.32
C GLY A 169 -1.39 -5.71 3.84
N ALA A 170 -1.51 -6.64 4.78
CA ALA A 170 -2.76 -6.90 5.47
C ALA A 170 -2.46 -7.59 6.80
N THR A 171 -3.09 -7.10 7.86
CA THR A 171 -3.07 -7.67 9.20
C THR A 171 -4.07 -8.83 9.26
N ASN A 172 -3.67 -9.99 9.79
CA ASN A 172 -4.45 -11.23 9.87
C ASN A 172 -4.85 -11.85 8.51
N ALA A 173 -4.07 -11.64 7.45
CA ALA A 173 -4.27 -12.30 6.16
C ALA A 173 -3.45 -13.60 6.05
N SER A 174 -4.09 -14.67 5.58
CA SER A 174 -3.43 -15.95 5.24
C SER A 174 -3.40 -16.19 3.74
N THR A 175 -4.40 -15.70 3.02
CA THR A 175 -4.51 -15.75 1.57
C THR A 175 -4.89 -14.39 1.00
N MET A 176 -4.64 -14.18 -0.29
CA MET A 176 -4.96 -12.95 -1.03
C MET A 176 -5.48 -13.28 -2.42
N LEU A 177 -6.35 -12.43 -2.95
CA LEU A 177 -6.91 -12.51 -4.29
C LEU A 177 -6.57 -11.21 -5.01
N ILE A 178 -5.86 -11.27 -6.14
CA ILE A 178 -5.37 -10.09 -6.88
C ILE A 178 -5.94 -10.14 -8.30
N SER A 179 -6.37 -9.03 -8.86
CA SER A 179 -7.07 -8.98 -10.15
C SER A 179 -6.81 -7.67 -10.89
N ASN A 180 -6.90 -7.69 -12.23
CA ASN A 180 -6.93 -6.48 -13.05
C ASN A 180 -8.35 -5.93 -13.27
N LYS A 181 -9.36 -6.57 -12.68
CA LYS A 181 -10.78 -6.21 -12.75
C LYS A 181 -11.36 -5.99 -11.35
N SER A 182 -12.24 -5.01 -11.22
CA SER A 182 -12.89 -4.69 -9.95
C SER A 182 -13.79 -5.82 -9.42
N ASP A 183 -14.29 -6.67 -10.31
CA ASP A 183 -15.18 -7.78 -10.00
C ASP A 183 -14.46 -9.12 -9.70
N PHE A 184 -13.13 -9.16 -9.86
CA PHE A 184 -12.32 -10.38 -9.71
C PHE A 184 -12.76 -11.53 -10.64
N SER A 185 -13.44 -11.25 -11.76
CA SER A 185 -13.93 -12.27 -12.70
C SER A 185 -12.82 -12.99 -13.48
N ASP A 186 -11.62 -12.42 -13.51
CA ASP A 186 -10.41 -12.96 -14.15
C ASP A 186 -9.61 -13.93 -13.24
N VAL A 187 -10.05 -14.15 -11.99
CA VAL A 187 -9.36 -15.02 -11.03
C VAL A 187 -10.28 -16.07 -10.41
N SER A 188 -9.77 -17.30 -10.31
CA SER A 188 -10.55 -18.47 -9.85
C SER A 188 -10.11 -19.02 -8.50
N SER A 189 -8.97 -18.57 -7.96
CA SER A 189 -8.42 -19.10 -6.71
C SER A 189 -7.65 -18.06 -5.91
N TRP A 190 -7.69 -18.23 -4.59
CA TRP A 190 -6.92 -17.44 -3.63
C TRP A 190 -5.46 -17.88 -3.63
N LEU A 191 -4.55 -16.92 -3.64
CA LEU A 191 -3.11 -17.12 -3.49
C LEU A 191 -2.72 -17.10 -2.00
N THR A 192 -1.65 -17.79 -1.60
CA THR A 192 -1.05 -17.56 -0.28
C THR A 192 -0.64 -16.11 -0.14
N TYR A 193 -0.94 -15.49 1.01
CA TYR A 193 -0.58 -14.10 1.25
C TYR A 193 0.94 -13.91 1.22
N ALA A 194 1.39 -12.91 0.49
CA ALA A 194 2.77 -12.46 0.45
C ALA A 194 2.80 -10.94 0.37
N ALA A 195 3.75 -10.31 1.07
CA ALA A 195 3.89 -8.85 1.10
C ALA A 195 4.43 -8.26 -0.22
N SER A 196 4.94 -9.10 -1.11
CA SER A 196 5.42 -8.71 -2.44
C SER A 196 5.02 -9.76 -3.48
N LYS A 197 4.56 -9.30 -4.65
CA LYS A 197 4.14 -10.16 -5.75
C LYS A 197 4.46 -9.52 -7.10
N ALA A 198 5.17 -10.24 -7.97
CA ALA A 198 5.28 -9.87 -9.38
C ALA A 198 3.91 -9.99 -10.06
N TRP A 199 3.52 -8.98 -10.83
CA TRP A 199 2.20 -8.86 -11.43
C TRP A 199 2.25 -8.34 -12.86
N THR A 200 1.28 -8.73 -13.67
CA THR A 200 1.17 -8.32 -15.07
C THR A 200 -0.09 -7.49 -15.29
N LEU A 201 0.08 -6.23 -15.68
CA LEU A 201 -0.98 -5.29 -16.03
C LEU A 201 -1.62 -5.65 -17.38
N THR A 202 -2.81 -5.11 -17.62
CA THR A 202 -3.43 -5.18 -18.95
C THR A 202 -2.63 -4.39 -19.97
N ALA A 203 -2.56 -4.89 -21.21
CA ALA A 203 -1.85 -4.23 -22.30
C ALA A 203 -2.50 -2.88 -22.72
N GLY A 204 -1.76 -2.08 -23.49
CA GLY A 204 -2.19 -0.78 -24.03
C GLY A 204 -1.93 0.37 -23.08
N ALA A 205 -1.56 1.55 -23.58
CA ALA A 205 -1.31 2.71 -22.74
C ALA A 205 -2.57 3.19 -21.99
N GLY A 206 -2.36 3.97 -20.93
CA GLY A 206 -3.39 4.54 -20.07
C GLY A 206 -3.34 4.03 -18.62
N THR A 207 -4.22 4.57 -17.80
CA THR A 207 -4.31 4.23 -16.37
C THR A 207 -4.65 2.75 -16.17
N LYS A 208 -3.82 2.05 -15.40
CA LYS A 208 -3.98 0.66 -15.01
C LYS A 208 -4.34 0.58 -13.54
N THR A 209 -5.34 -0.25 -13.23
CA THR A 209 -5.79 -0.47 -11.86
C THR A 209 -5.62 -1.92 -11.50
N VAL A 210 -5.02 -2.18 -10.34
CA VAL A 210 -4.92 -3.53 -9.76
C VAL A 210 -5.74 -3.56 -8.49
N TYR A 211 -6.54 -4.60 -8.32
CA TYR A 211 -7.41 -4.83 -7.18
C TYR A 211 -6.88 -5.98 -6.33
N VAL A 212 -7.04 -5.89 -5.01
CA VAL A 212 -6.72 -6.97 -4.08
C VAL A 212 -7.80 -7.14 -3.01
N LYS A 213 -8.06 -8.38 -2.62
CA LYS A 213 -8.74 -8.77 -1.39
C LYS A 213 -7.83 -9.66 -0.56
N PHE A 214 -7.99 -9.64 0.74
CA PHE A 214 -7.27 -10.49 1.67
C PHE A 214 -8.25 -11.37 2.42
N ARG A 215 -7.82 -12.58 2.78
CA ARG A 215 -8.61 -13.53 3.56
C ARG A 215 -7.78 -14.15 4.67
N SER A 216 -8.30 -14.17 5.88
CA SER A 216 -7.71 -14.82 7.05
C SER A 216 -7.75 -16.35 6.97
N SER A 217 -7.12 -17.03 7.92
CA SER A 217 -7.13 -18.50 8.02
C SER A 217 -8.49 -19.06 8.39
N ASP A 218 -9.33 -18.28 9.09
CA ASP A 218 -10.69 -18.67 9.45
C ASP A 218 -11.71 -18.42 8.32
N GLY A 219 -11.36 -17.63 7.30
CA GLY A 219 -12.18 -17.38 6.12
C GLY A 219 -12.78 -15.98 6.03
N GLY A 220 -12.49 -15.08 6.98
CA GLY A 220 -12.89 -13.68 6.92
C GLY A 220 -12.23 -12.94 5.76
N GLU A 221 -13.02 -12.26 4.93
CA GLU A 221 -12.55 -11.53 3.74
C GLU A 221 -12.57 -10.01 3.94
N SER A 222 -11.54 -9.33 3.48
CA SER A 222 -11.47 -7.87 3.47
C SER A 222 -12.30 -7.26 2.34
N ALA A 223 -12.65 -5.98 2.48
CA ALA A 223 -13.06 -5.17 1.34
C ALA A 223 -11.95 -5.15 0.26
N ALA A 224 -12.35 -4.96 -1.00
CA ALA A 224 -11.39 -4.77 -2.08
C ALA A 224 -10.62 -3.45 -1.88
N LYS A 225 -9.31 -3.50 -2.09
CA LYS A 225 -8.45 -2.33 -2.23
C LYS A 225 -7.90 -2.27 -3.64
N SER A 226 -7.49 -1.09 -4.07
CA SER A 226 -6.90 -0.89 -5.39
C SER A 226 -5.81 0.16 -5.35
N ASP A 227 -4.92 0.07 -6.31
CA ASP A 227 -3.97 1.13 -6.65
C ASP A 227 -3.94 1.31 -8.17
N THR A 228 -3.47 2.48 -8.61
CA THR A 228 -3.42 2.85 -10.03
C THR A 228 -2.02 3.27 -10.45
N ILE A 229 -1.64 2.93 -11.67
CA ILE A 229 -0.41 3.42 -12.31
C ILE A 229 -0.69 3.80 -13.76
N GLU A 230 -0.08 4.86 -14.27
CA GLU A 230 -0.19 5.21 -15.69
C GLU A 230 0.76 4.32 -16.52
N LEU A 231 0.23 3.43 -17.37
CA LEU A 231 1.07 2.73 -18.35
C LEU A 231 1.26 3.63 -19.56
N VAL A 232 2.48 4.15 -19.74
CA VAL A 232 2.82 4.96 -20.91
C VAL A 232 3.47 4.10 -21.97
N GLU A 233 3.37 4.51 -23.24
CA GLU A 233 4.06 3.81 -24.31
C GLU A 233 5.58 3.82 -24.08
N PRO A 234 6.28 2.70 -24.37
CA PRO A 234 7.73 2.66 -24.28
C PRO A 234 8.35 3.81 -25.09
N ALA A 235 9.42 4.39 -24.56
CA ALA A 235 10.13 5.45 -25.27
C ALA A 235 10.49 4.99 -26.70
N ALA A 236 10.10 5.79 -27.70
CA ALA A 236 10.38 5.49 -29.09
C ALA A 236 11.89 5.37 -29.34
N ALA A 237 12.27 4.51 -30.28
CA ALA A 237 13.66 4.35 -30.66
C ALA A 237 14.27 5.69 -31.09
N LYS A 238 15.54 5.92 -30.71
CA LYS A 238 16.27 7.13 -31.07
C LYS A 238 17.45 6.78 -31.95
N SER A 239 17.49 7.40 -33.11
CA SER A 239 18.64 7.33 -34.03
C SER A 239 19.39 8.65 -34.07
N GLY A 240 20.70 8.57 -34.33
CA GLY A 240 21.55 9.71 -34.57
C GLY A 240 22.77 9.32 -35.40
N ASP A 241 23.15 10.21 -36.31
CA ASP A 241 24.29 10.01 -37.17
C ASP A 241 25.60 10.35 -36.45
N ILE A 242 26.63 9.58 -36.77
CA ILE A 242 27.97 9.73 -36.26
C ILE A 242 28.98 9.65 -37.41
N THR A 243 30.18 10.18 -37.18
CA THR A 243 31.28 10.07 -38.15
C THR A 243 32.52 9.50 -37.49
N GLY A 244 33.33 8.77 -38.25
CA GLY A 244 34.62 8.28 -37.77
C GLY A 244 35.57 9.42 -37.39
N THR A 245 35.50 10.56 -38.07
CA THR A 245 36.43 11.68 -37.84
C THR A 245 36.09 12.47 -36.57
N ALA A 246 34.82 12.72 -36.28
CA ALA A 246 34.40 13.52 -35.14
C ALA A 246 33.81 12.69 -33.97
N GLY A 247 33.40 11.45 -34.24
CA GLY A 247 32.57 10.67 -33.33
C GLY A 247 31.11 11.14 -33.37
N GLY A 248 30.42 11.03 -32.24
CA GLY A 248 29.10 11.60 -32.03
C GLY A 248 28.44 11.13 -30.73
N THR A 249 27.30 11.74 -30.40
CA THR A 249 26.52 11.41 -29.21
C THR A 249 25.06 11.22 -29.58
N VAL A 250 24.47 10.12 -29.13
CA VAL A 250 23.03 9.84 -29.27
C VAL A 250 22.43 9.67 -27.89
N ILE A 251 21.36 10.42 -27.60
CA ILE A 251 20.69 10.44 -26.29
C ILE A 251 19.22 10.10 -26.50
N LEU A 252 18.77 9.04 -25.86
CA LEU A 252 17.36 8.67 -25.81
C LEU A 252 16.59 9.69 -24.97
N SER A 253 15.36 10.00 -25.38
CA SER A 253 14.45 10.93 -24.70
C SER A 253 14.39 10.70 -23.18
N GLY A 254 14.31 11.78 -22.41
CA GLY A 254 14.37 11.72 -20.94
C GLY A 254 15.77 11.40 -20.36
N SER A 255 16.82 11.41 -21.19
CA SER A 255 18.20 11.10 -20.82
C SER A 255 18.41 9.69 -20.25
N LYS A 256 17.49 8.76 -20.53
CA LYS A 256 17.51 7.39 -19.99
C LYS A 256 18.74 6.61 -20.40
N VAL A 257 19.20 6.80 -21.64
CA VAL A 257 20.42 6.20 -22.19
C VAL A 257 21.15 7.22 -23.05
N SER A 258 22.47 7.34 -22.87
CA SER A 258 23.38 8.11 -23.71
C SER A 258 24.48 7.21 -24.24
N VAL A 259 24.75 7.32 -25.54
CA VAL A 259 25.80 6.62 -26.26
C VAL A 259 26.76 7.67 -26.83
N ILE A 260 28.02 7.64 -26.38
CA ILE A 260 29.07 8.54 -26.83
C ILE A 260 30.12 7.73 -27.59
N VAL A 261 30.16 7.92 -28.90
CA VAL A 261 31.12 7.27 -29.81
C VAL A 261 32.29 8.22 -30.04
N PRO A 262 33.52 7.89 -29.61
CA PRO A 262 34.66 8.78 -29.80
C PRO A 262 35.17 8.79 -31.24
N ALA A 263 35.89 9.84 -31.62
CA ALA A 263 36.59 9.93 -32.89
C ALA A 263 37.56 8.75 -33.10
N GLY A 264 37.46 8.10 -34.24
CA GLY A 264 38.23 6.93 -34.65
C GLY A 264 37.67 5.59 -34.13
N ALA A 265 36.49 5.56 -33.51
CA ALA A 265 35.85 4.29 -33.13
C ALA A 265 35.30 3.50 -34.34
N ILE A 266 34.94 4.21 -35.41
CA ILE A 266 34.50 3.65 -36.70
C ILE A 266 35.23 4.31 -37.87
N SER A 267 35.18 3.67 -39.04
CA SER A 267 35.57 4.24 -40.32
C SER A 267 34.34 4.74 -41.09
N GLY A 268 34.42 5.91 -41.72
CA GLY A 268 33.31 6.46 -42.53
C GLY A 268 32.21 7.10 -41.68
N SER A 269 30.96 7.00 -42.13
CA SER A 269 29.77 7.49 -41.43
C SER A 269 28.84 6.34 -41.08
N GLY A 270 28.09 6.50 -39.99
CA GLY A 270 27.11 5.51 -39.58
C GLY A 270 26.02 6.09 -38.69
N THR A 271 24.99 5.29 -38.44
CA THR A 271 23.83 5.68 -37.64
C THR A 271 23.73 4.76 -36.43
N VAL A 272 23.83 5.35 -35.24
CA VAL A 272 23.56 4.66 -33.97
C VAL A 272 22.05 4.69 -33.74
N THR A 273 21.46 3.56 -33.35
CA THR A 273 20.06 3.47 -32.91
C THR A 273 19.98 2.85 -31.52
N ILE A 274 19.21 3.49 -30.64
CA ILE A 274 18.89 3.01 -29.30
C ILE A 274 17.40 2.66 -29.29
N THR A 275 17.08 1.37 -29.10
CA THR A 275 15.70 0.88 -29.06
C THR A 275 15.40 0.31 -27.68
N PRO A 276 14.60 1.02 -26.85
CA PRO A 276 14.11 0.48 -25.58
C PRO A 276 13.23 -0.75 -25.82
N THR A 277 13.35 -1.74 -24.94
CA THR A 277 12.51 -2.94 -24.97
C THR A 277 12.19 -3.43 -23.56
N THR A 278 10.96 -3.89 -23.38
CA THR A 278 10.49 -4.56 -22.17
C THR A 278 10.51 -6.09 -22.33
N THR A 279 10.86 -6.58 -23.52
CA THR A 279 10.90 -8.00 -23.83
C THR A 279 12.35 -8.46 -23.84
N TYR A 280 12.72 -9.22 -22.81
CA TYR A 280 14.05 -9.79 -22.65
C TYR A 280 13.98 -11.07 -21.81
N THR A 281 15.00 -11.92 -21.93
CA THR A 281 15.13 -13.12 -21.09
C THR A 281 15.41 -12.72 -19.65
N ALA A 282 14.67 -13.30 -18.70
CA ALA A 282 14.85 -13.02 -17.28
C ALA A 282 16.29 -13.31 -16.82
N PRO A 283 16.89 -12.46 -15.96
CA PRO A 283 18.21 -12.71 -15.39
C PRO A 283 18.18 -13.84 -14.36
N ALA A 284 19.35 -14.20 -13.84
CA ALA A 284 19.49 -15.23 -12.82
C ALA A 284 18.67 -14.90 -11.55
N ALA A 285 18.26 -15.93 -10.81
CA ALA A 285 17.51 -15.77 -9.56
C ALA A 285 18.27 -14.86 -8.58
N GLY A 286 17.54 -13.94 -7.94
CA GLY A 286 18.13 -12.94 -7.04
C GLY A 286 18.67 -11.69 -7.72
N THR A 287 18.62 -11.61 -9.05
CA THR A 287 18.87 -10.37 -9.80
C THR A 287 17.62 -9.90 -10.54
N GLN A 288 17.49 -8.58 -10.73
CA GLN A 288 16.40 -7.96 -11.46
C GLN A 288 16.93 -6.84 -12.35
N VAL A 289 16.29 -6.66 -13.52
CA VAL A 289 16.56 -5.55 -14.44
C VAL A 289 15.93 -4.28 -13.89
N VAL A 290 16.73 -3.22 -13.76
CA VAL A 290 16.30 -1.90 -13.28
C VAL A 290 15.18 -1.36 -14.16
N GLY A 291 14.08 -0.95 -13.53
CA GLY A 291 12.90 -0.43 -14.23
C GLY A 291 12.23 -1.42 -15.20
N GLY A 292 12.66 -2.68 -15.22
CA GLY A 292 12.18 -3.68 -16.17
C GLY A 292 12.46 -3.35 -17.64
N LYS A 293 13.59 -2.67 -17.92
CA LYS A 293 13.94 -2.21 -19.27
C LYS A 293 15.33 -2.67 -19.72
N ALA A 294 15.38 -3.16 -20.94
CA ALA A 294 16.61 -3.38 -21.69
C ALA A 294 16.65 -2.45 -22.92
N TYR A 295 17.81 -2.35 -23.54
CA TYR A 295 18.06 -1.45 -24.66
C TYR A 295 18.83 -2.18 -25.74
N ASP A 296 18.21 -2.33 -26.92
CA ASP A 296 18.88 -2.80 -28.12
C ASP A 296 19.64 -1.64 -28.76
N LEU A 297 20.96 -1.75 -28.77
CA LEU A 297 21.83 -0.79 -29.43
C LEU A 297 22.29 -1.38 -30.75
N THR A 298 22.22 -0.59 -31.82
CA THR A 298 22.75 -0.96 -33.13
C THR A 298 23.55 0.20 -33.71
N LEU A 299 24.55 -0.14 -34.54
CA LEU A 299 25.29 0.83 -35.34
C LEU A 299 25.37 0.29 -36.76
N MET A 300 24.86 1.05 -37.72
CA MET A 300 24.94 0.73 -39.14
C MET A 300 25.97 1.65 -39.80
N VAL A 301 27.02 1.07 -40.40
CA VAL A 301 28.06 1.79 -41.16
C VAL A 301 27.97 1.34 -42.61
N GLY A 302 27.70 2.26 -43.53
CA GLY A 302 27.55 1.92 -44.96
C GLY A 302 26.49 0.83 -45.24
N GLY A 303 25.43 0.77 -44.43
CA GLY A 303 24.37 -0.23 -44.55
C GLY A 303 24.65 -1.61 -43.92
N THR A 304 25.81 -1.79 -43.28
CA THR A 304 26.17 -3.03 -42.58
C THR A 304 26.25 -2.80 -41.07
N ALA A 305 25.77 -3.76 -40.27
CA ALA A 305 25.86 -3.68 -38.82
C ALA A 305 27.33 -3.79 -38.37
N ALA A 306 27.82 -2.78 -37.65
CA ALA A 306 29.13 -2.81 -37.03
C ALA A 306 29.07 -3.71 -35.78
N THR A 307 29.84 -4.79 -35.80
CA THR A 307 29.87 -5.77 -34.69
C THR A 307 30.94 -5.47 -33.65
N THR A 308 31.97 -4.70 -34.00
CA THR A 308 33.04 -4.26 -33.09
C THR A 308 33.53 -2.85 -33.43
N PHE A 309 34.14 -2.16 -32.46
CA PHE A 309 34.67 -0.81 -32.57
C PHE A 309 36.18 -0.78 -32.33
N SER A 310 36.89 0.09 -33.04
CA SER A 310 38.35 0.26 -32.88
C SER A 310 38.73 1.02 -31.61
N LYS A 311 37.77 1.71 -30.99
CA LYS A 311 37.91 2.38 -29.68
C LYS A 311 36.66 2.13 -28.86
N ALA A 312 36.81 2.13 -27.54
CA ALA A 312 35.70 1.91 -26.64
C ALA A 312 34.69 3.07 -26.70
N VAL A 313 33.41 2.73 -26.83
CA VAL A 313 32.26 3.63 -26.78
C VAL A 313 31.79 3.73 -25.33
N THR A 314 31.38 4.93 -24.91
CA THR A 314 30.85 5.14 -23.55
C THR A 314 29.33 5.06 -23.56
N LEU A 315 28.78 4.23 -22.67
CA LEU A 315 27.35 4.11 -22.40
C LEU A 315 27.05 4.69 -21.03
N THR A 316 26.01 5.51 -20.93
CA THR A 316 25.49 5.99 -19.65
C THR A 316 24.00 5.69 -19.56
N PHE A 317 23.59 5.07 -18.45
CA PHE A 317 22.19 4.80 -18.13
C PHE A 317 21.80 5.60 -16.89
N THR A 318 20.58 6.14 -16.86
CA THR A 318 20.02 6.79 -15.66
C THR A 318 18.87 5.98 -15.09
N TYR A 319 18.71 5.96 -13.78
CA TYR A 319 17.61 5.32 -13.08
C TYR A 319 16.92 6.29 -12.11
N THR A 320 15.78 5.88 -11.55
CA THR A 320 15.11 6.57 -10.44
C THR A 320 15.08 5.70 -9.19
N ASP A 321 14.95 6.31 -8.02
CA ASP A 321 14.86 5.58 -6.74
C ASP A 321 13.69 4.57 -6.73
N ALA A 322 12.59 4.89 -7.43
CA ALA A 322 11.46 3.98 -7.60
C ALA A 322 11.82 2.76 -8.47
N GLU A 323 12.62 2.93 -9.53
CA GLU A 323 13.06 1.84 -10.41
C GLU A 323 14.02 0.86 -9.71
N ILE A 324 14.65 1.29 -8.60
CA ILE A 324 15.60 0.49 -7.81
C ILE A 324 15.13 0.22 -6.38
N VAL A 325 13.87 0.49 -6.04
CA VAL A 325 13.36 0.35 -4.66
C VAL A 325 13.65 -1.03 -4.05
N ASN A 326 13.52 -2.08 -4.86
CA ASN A 326 13.75 -3.47 -4.47
C ASN A 326 15.18 -3.96 -4.78
N LEU A 327 16.08 -3.09 -5.24
CA LEU A 327 17.43 -3.44 -5.67
C LEU A 327 18.47 -2.74 -4.80
N GLU A 328 19.56 -3.44 -4.47
CA GLU A 328 20.69 -2.83 -3.81
C GLU A 328 21.49 -1.97 -4.80
N GLU A 329 21.45 -0.65 -4.63
CA GLU A 329 22.05 0.32 -5.57
C GLU A 329 23.56 0.08 -5.77
N SER A 330 24.26 -0.30 -4.69
CA SER A 330 25.69 -0.62 -4.74
C SER A 330 26.03 -1.86 -5.60
N THR A 331 25.03 -2.67 -5.94
CA THR A 331 25.18 -3.89 -6.75
C THR A 331 24.83 -3.66 -8.22
N LEU A 332 24.36 -2.46 -8.59
CA LEU A 332 23.98 -2.15 -9.96
C LEU A 332 25.18 -2.28 -10.90
N GLN A 333 25.02 -3.06 -11.95
CA GLN A 333 26.03 -3.27 -12.99
C GLN A 333 25.33 -3.32 -14.36
N VAL A 334 26.03 -2.90 -15.41
CA VAL A 334 25.57 -3.07 -16.79
C VAL A 334 25.92 -4.48 -17.25
N TYR A 335 24.94 -5.12 -17.88
CA TYR A 335 25.08 -6.42 -18.54
C TYR A 335 24.77 -6.26 -20.03
N TYR A 336 25.39 -7.11 -20.84
CA TYR A 336 25.06 -7.27 -22.23
C TYR A 336 24.51 -8.67 -22.48
N TRP A 337 23.60 -8.82 -23.45
CA TRP A 337 23.08 -10.12 -23.87
C TRP A 337 24.03 -10.74 -24.88
N ASP A 338 24.60 -11.90 -24.54
CA ASP A 338 25.36 -12.72 -25.47
C ASP A 338 24.39 -13.68 -26.19
N THR A 339 24.21 -13.45 -27.49
CA THR A 339 23.31 -14.27 -28.33
C THR A 339 23.84 -15.68 -28.56
N THR A 340 25.14 -15.92 -28.36
CA THR A 340 25.76 -17.23 -28.53
C THR A 340 25.43 -18.14 -27.36
N THR A 341 25.58 -17.62 -26.14
CA THR A 341 25.32 -18.36 -24.90
C THR A 341 23.88 -18.20 -24.40
N SER A 342 23.11 -17.28 -25.01
CA SER A 342 21.77 -16.91 -24.57
C SER A 342 21.73 -16.56 -23.08
N ALA A 343 22.71 -15.74 -22.65
CA ALA A 343 22.88 -15.35 -21.27
C ALA A 343 23.26 -13.87 -21.13
N TRP A 344 22.90 -13.29 -19.99
CA TRP A 344 23.39 -11.98 -19.58
C TRP A 344 24.82 -12.09 -19.08
N VAL A 345 25.75 -11.36 -19.72
CA VAL A 345 27.16 -11.30 -19.33
C VAL A 345 27.44 -9.94 -18.71
N LYS A 346 28.08 -9.97 -17.53
CA LYS A 346 28.43 -8.76 -16.77
C LYS A 346 29.48 -7.97 -17.53
N LEU A 347 29.18 -6.72 -17.87
CA LEU A 347 30.14 -5.78 -18.45
C LEU A 347 30.86 -4.96 -17.37
N GLY A 348 30.14 -4.64 -16.28
CA GLY A 348 30.63 -3.78 -15.20
C GLY A 348 29.92 -2.43 -15.18
N GLY A 349 30.62 -1.39 -14.73
CA GLY A 349 30.11 -0.02 -14.73
C GLY A 349 30.38 0.70 -13.41
N ALA A 350 30.60 2.01 -13.51
CA ALA A 350 30.76 2.90 -12.37
C ALA A 350 29.41 3.54 -12.03
N VAL A 351 28.92 3.28 -10.81
CA VAL A 351 27.68 3.85 -10.30
C VAL A 351 27.97 5.23 -9.69
N ASP A 352 27.26 6.24 -10.17
CA ASP A 352 27.17 7.57 -9.58
C ASP A 352 25.80 7.69 -8.91
N ALA A 353 25.74 7.26 -7.65
CA ALA A 353 24.52 7.24 -6.84
C ALA A 353 23.99 8.65 -6.51
N ALA A 354 24.84 9.68 -6.57
CA ALA A 354 24.38 11.06 -6.32
C ALA A 354 23.54 11.60 -7.48
N ASN A 355 23.77 11.10 -8.69
CA ASN A 355 23.08 11.54 -9.91
C ASN A 355 22.24 10.43 -10.55
N ASN A 356 22.03 9.31 -9.84
CA ASN A 356 21.33 8.11 -10.29
C ASN A 356 21.77 7.64 -11.69
N LYS A 357 23.09 7.51 -11.87
CA LYS A 357 23.72 7.15 -13.15
C LYS A 357 24.60 5.92 -13.02
N ILE A 358 24.73 5.19 -14.12
CA ILE A 358 25.78 4.18 -14.29
C ILE A 358 26.45 4.34 -15.65
N THR A 359 27.78 4.42 -15.65
CA THR A 359 28.58 4.61 -16.86
C THR A 359 29.51 3.42 -17.09
N VAL A 360 29.59 2.95 -18.32
CA VAL A 360 30.42 1.82 -18.72
C VAL A 360 30.97 2.04 -20.13
N THR A 361 32.07 1.38 -20.47
CA THR A 361 32.62 1.38 -21.83
C THR A 361 32.47 0.02 -22.50
N THR A 362 32.17 -0.02 -23.80
CA THR A 362 32.08 -1.26 -24.59
C THR A 362 32.71 -1.08 -25.97
N THR A 363 33.14 -2.18 -26.59
CA THR A 363 33.68 -2.23 -27.96
C THR A 363 32.73 -2.90 -28.95
N HIS A 364 31.49 -3.19 -28.55
CA HIS A 364 30.46 -3.79 -29.41
C HIS A 364 29.08 -3.34 -28.96
N PHE A 365 28.10 -3.47 -29.86
CA PHE A 365 26.68 -3.29 -29.52
C PHE A 365 25.90 -4.60 -29.61
N THR A 366 24.89 -4.69 -28.76
CA THR A 366 23.92 -5.78 -28.61
C THR A 366 22.77 -5.21 -27.75
N LYS A 367 22.02 -6.07 -27.05
CA LYS A 367 21.10 -5.70 -26.00
C LYS A 367 21.84 -5.45 -24.68
N PHE A 368 21.60 -4.32 -24.05
CA PHE A 368 22.15 -3.96 -22.73
C PHE A 368 21.04 -3.77 -21.71
N ALA A 369 21.32 -4.04 -20.45
CA ALA A 369 20.43 -3.73 -19.34
C ALA A 369 21.25 -3.43 -18.08
N VAL A 370 20.68 -2.62 -17.19
CA VAL A 370 21.22 -2.43 -15.84
C VAL A 370 20.54 -3.46 -14.94
N LEU A 371 21.33 -4.29 -14.26
CA LEU A 371 20.82 -5.30 -13.33
C LEU A 371 21.37 -5.02 -11.93
N GLY A 372 20.54 -5.29 -10.92
CA GLY A 372 20.90 -5.24 -9.52
C GLY A 372 20.51 -6.52 -8.79
N THR A 373 21.12 -6.75 -7.64
CA THR A 373 20.70 -7.78 -6.69
C THR A 373 19.45 -7.31 -5.95
N VAL A 374 18.45 -8.19 -5.86
CA VAL A 374 17.21 -7.91 -5.14
C VAL A 374 17.52 -7.81 -3.65
N LYS A 375 17.02 -6.75 -3.00
CA LYS A 375 17.12 -6.55 -1.55
C LYS A 375 16.51 -7.74 -0.82
N ALA A 376 17.22 -8.24 0.20
CA ALA A 376 16.66 -9.25 1.07
C ALA A 376 15.44 -8.67 1.82
N SER A 377 14.37 -9.46 1.94
CA SER A 377 13.23 -9.05 2.76
C SER A 377 13.67 -8.87 4.21
N ARG A 378 13.36 -7.69 4.76
CA ARG A 378 13.63 -7.36 6.17
C ARG A 378 12.41 -7.60 7.06
N ALA A 379 11.37 -8.26 6.56
CA ALA A 379 10.20 -8.61 7.36
C ALA A 379 10.62 -9.40 8.61
N GLY A 380 10.18 -8.92 9.77
CA GLY A 380 10.53 -9.46 11.08
C GLY A 380 11.89 -9.01 11.63
N LYS A 381 12.63 -8.14 10.94
CA LYS A 381 13.95 -7.66 11.37
C LYS A 381 13.87 -6.33 12.11
N LEU A 382 14.92 -6.08 12.91
CA LEU A 382 15.16 -4.80 13.55
C LEU A 382 16.10 -3.98 12.67
N VAL A 383 15.77 -2.70 12.46
CA VAL A 383 16.56 -1.80 11.63
C VAL A 383 16.78 -0.45 12.30
N LYS A 384 17.88 0.23 11.93
CA LYS A 384 18.19 1.61 12.30
C LYS A 384 19.02 2.31 11.23
N LEU A 385 19.13 3.63 11.30
CA LEU A 385 20.11 4.36 10.48
C LEU A 385 21.50 4.27 11.08
N ALA A 386 22.51 4.39 10.22
CA ALA A 386 23.89 4.61 10.65
C ALA A 386 23.98 5.91 11.44
N CYS A 387 24.70 5.89 12.56
CA CYS A 387 24.94 7.10 13.35
C CYS A 387 26.29 7.73 12.97
N PRO A 388 26.36 9.05 12.73
CA PRO A 388 27.63 9.74 12.71
C PRO A 388 28.33 9.62 14.07
N ALA A 389 29.67 9.69 14.08
CA ALA A 389 30.48 9.50 15.29
C ALA A 389 30.06 10.43 16.45
N ASN A 390 29.59 11.64 16.13
CA ASN A 390 29.18 12.66 17.10
C ASN A 390 27.64 12.81 17.20
N ALA A 391 26.87 11.76 16.87
CA ALA A 391 25.41 11.79 16.97
C ALA A 391 24.96 12.01 18.42
N ASP A 392 24.25 13.10 18.66
CA ASP A 392 23.64 13.41 19.96
C ASP A 392 22.51 12.41 20.31
N VAL A 393 22.00 12.52 21.53
CA VAL A 393 20.99 11.62 22.08
C VAL A 393 19.64 11.69 21.35
N ASN A 394 19.32 12.80 20.71
CA ASN A 394 18.07 13.03 19.97
C ASN A 394 18.24 12.80 18.47
N HIS A 395 19.43 12.43 18.00
CA HIS A 395 19.67 12.20 16.58
C HIS A 395 18.80 11.06 16.04
N LYS A 396 18.18 11.26 14.87
CA LYS A 396 17.23 10.31 14.23
C LYS A 396 17.77 8.87 14.10
N CYS A 397 19.09 8.70 13.99
CA CYS A 397 19.75 7.38 13.91
C CYS A 397 19.68 6.54 15.20
N LYS A 398 19.34 7.15 16.34
CA LYS A 398 19.21 6.46 17.63
C LYS A 398 17.91 5.67 17.71
N ALA A 399 16.91 6.03 16.92
CA ALA A 399 15.66 5.29 16.83
C ALA A 399 15.91 3.89 16.25
N VAL A 400 15.27 2.89 16.87
CA VAL A 400 15.22 1.52 16.37
C VAL A 400 13.80 1.23 15.90
N TYR A 401 13.70 0.51 14.81
CA TYR A 401 12.43 0.12 14.21
C TYR A 401 12.36 -1.39 14.06
N TYR A 402 11.15 -1.94 14.15
CA TYR A 402 10.83 -3.30 13.72
C TYR A 402 10.12 -3.23 12.37
N VAL A 403 10.59 -3.99 11.37
CA VAL A 403 9.91 -4.08 10.07
C VAL A 403 8.89 -5.22 10.15
N GLY A 404 7.60 -4.88 10.07
CA GLY A 404 6.51 -5.85 10.10
C GLY A 404 6.37 -6.63 8.79
N ASN A 405 5.63 -7.73 8.83
CA ASN A 405 5.30 -8.53 7.64
C ASN A 405 4.49 -7.76 6.58
N ASN A 406 3.85 -6.66 6.98
CA ASN A 406 3.13 -5.75 6.11
C ASN A 406 4.02 -4.67 5.46
N SER A 407 5.36 -4.82 5.50
CA SER A 407 6.34 -3.86 4.97
C SER A 407 6.25 -2.46 5.58
N ARG A 408 5.76 -2.35 6.82
CA ARG A 408 5.76 -1.11 7.60
C ARG A 408 6.78 -1.17 8.73
N ARG A 409 7.31 -0.01 9.12
CA ARG A 409 8.22 0.11 10.26
C ARG A 409 7.47 0.54 11.52
N TYR A 410 7.72 -0.17 12.62
CA TYR A 410 7.13 0.06 13.93
C TYR A 410 8.18 0.63 14.87
N VAL A 411 7.88 1.76 15.49
CA VAL A 411 8.83 2.53 16.28
C VAL A 411 8.89 1.99 17.70
N PHE A 412 10.08 1.79 18.25
CA PHE A 412 10.24 1.61 19.70
C PHE A 412 10.24 2.98 20.38
N PRO A 413 9.22 3.32 21.19
CA PRO A 413 9.14 4.65 21.80
C PRO A 413 10.22 4.90 22.85
N HIS A 414 10.71 3.82 23.48
CA HIS A 414 11.69 3.89 24.56
C HIS A 414 12.52 2.60 24.60
N GLU A 415 13.75 2.68 25.12
CA GLU A 415 14.63 1.52 25.32
C GLU A 415 13.97 0.46 26.20
N LYS A 416 13.30 0.87 27.28
CA LYS A 416 12.58 -0.06 28.17
C LYS A 416 11.57 -0.94 27.41
N THR A 417 10.85 -0.37 26.43
CA THR A 417 9.96 -1.16 25.56
C THR A 417 10.76 -2.17 24.75
N PHE A 418 11.85 -1.74 24.10
CA PHE A 418 12.73 -2.62 23.33
C PHE A 418 13.25 -3.79 24.18
N LYS A 419 13.70 -3.51 25.40
CA LYS A 419 14.24 -4.51 26.35
C LYS A 419 13.21 -5.52 26.85
N THR A 420 11.92 -5.28 26.65
CA THR A 420 10.89 -6.31 26.88
C THR A 420 10.75 -7.31 25.74
N TRP A 421 11.21 -6.95 24.54
CA TRP A 421 11.15 -7.78 23.34
C TRP A 421 12.49 -8.44 22.98
N TYR A 422 13.60 -7.74 23.22
CA TYR A 422 14.94 -8.16 22.83
C TYR A 422 15.94 -7.92 23.96
N ALA A 423 16.86 -8.86 24.18
CA ALA A 423 17.87 -8.74 25.23
C ALA A 423 18.86 -7.60 24.94
N ASP A 424 19.29 -7.47 23.69
CA ASP A 424 20.30 -6.51 23.25
C ASP A 424 20.05 -6.03 21.82
N TYR A 425 20.96 -5.20 21.32
CA TYR A 425 20.89 -4.60 19.99
C TYR A 425 21.65 -5.40 18.91
N SER A 426 22.13 -6.60 19.20
CA SER A 426 22.95 -7.41 18.25
C SER A 426 22.19 -7.79 16.98
N GLY A 427 20.86 -7.94 17.08
CA GLY A 427 19.98 -8.22 15.95
C GLY A 427 19.54 -7.01 15.15
N VAL A 428 20.05 -5.80 15.44
CA VAL A 428 19.65 -4.56 14.73
C VAL A 428 20.54 -4.33 13.52
N GLU A 429 19.94 -4.36 12.34
CA GLU A 429 20.61 -4.09 11.07
C GLU A 429 20.69 -2.57 10.81
N THR A 430 21.81 -2.13 10.24
CA THR A 430 21.97 -0.74 9.81
C THR A 430 21.56 -0.60 8.35
N ILE A 431 20.73 0.40 8.05
CA ILE A 431 20.17 0.64 6.70
C ILE A 431 20.31 2.10 6.27
N GLY A 432 20.23 2.34 4.96
CA GLY A 432 20.24 3.69 4.38
C GLY A 432 18.96 4.47 4.66
N GLU A 433 19.01 5.80 4.49
CA GLU A 433 17.85 6.67 4.71
C GLU A 433 16.72 6.41 3.71
N THR A 434 17.07 6.19 2.44
CA THR A 434 16.13 5.85 1.36
C THR A 434 15.43 4.52 1.63
N ASP A 435 16.19 3.49 2.03
CA ASP A 435 15.64 2.19 2.43
C ASP A 435 14.71 2.32 3.62
N LEU A 436 15.13 3.02 4.67
CA LEU A 436 14.27 3.21 5.84
C LEU A 436 12.98 3.93 5.43
N ALA A 437 13.07 4.98 4.61
CA ALA A 437 11.95 5.77 4.10
C ALA A 437 10.95 4.95 3.28
N SER A 438 11.39 3.91 2.57
CA SER A 438 10.51 2.99 1.84
C SER A 438 9.52 2.25 2.76
N TYR A 439 9.88 2.04 4.03
CA TYR A 439 8.97 1.47 5.02
C TYR A 439 8.12 2.56 5.68
N MET A 440 6.84 2.62 5.32
CA MET A 440 5.89 3.53 5.97
C MET A 440 5.74 3.23 7.46
N ILE A 441 5.43 4.26 8.25
CA ILE A 441 5.17 4.10 9.70
C ILE A 441 3.91 3.24 9.90
N GLY A 442 4.04 2.17 10.69
CA GLY A 442 2.95 1.28 11.10
C GLY A 442 2.39 1.57 12.48
N GLY A 443 3.09 2.38 13.29
CA GLY A 443 2.72 2.73 14.65
C GLY A 443 3.84 2.44 15.64
N ASN A 444 3.50 2.45 16.93
CA ASN A 444 4.44 2.22 18.02
C ASN A 444 4.40 0.77 18.50
N VAL A 445 5.56 0.23 18.85
CA VAL A 445 5.69 -1.01 19.61
C VAL A 445 5.31 -0.72 21.06
N THR A 446 4.46 -1.58 21.63
CA THR A 446 4.03 -1.56 23.04
C THR A 446 4.91 -2.48 23.87
N TYR A 447 4.87 -2.36 25.20
CA TYR A 447 5.55 -3.33 26.07
C TYR A 447 5.10 -4.75 25.75
N ARG A 448 6.04 -5.70 25.78
CA ARG A 448 5.75 -7.10 25.46
C ARG A 448 4.75 -7.69 26.47
N PRO A 449 3.64 -8.30 26.02
CA PRO A 449 2.65 -8.88 26.92
C PRO A 449 3.23 -9.89 27.90
N GLY A 450 2.75 -9.84 29.14
CA GLY A 450 3.13 -10.76 30.22
C GLY A 450 4.54 -10.59 30.80
N VAL A 451 5.36 -9.65 30.31
CA VAL A 451 6.75 -9.48 30.76
C VAL A 451 6.87 -8.44 31.88
N LYS A 452 6.28 -7.27 31.70
CA LYS A 452 6.31 -6.14 32.64
C LYS A 452 4.91 -5.63 32.89
N MET A 453 4.73 -4.94 34.02
CA MET A 453 3.56 -4.12 34.29
C MET A 453 3.88 -2.67 33.97
N ILE A 454 2.85 -1.89 33.63
CA ILE A 454 3.01 -0.47 33.38
C ILE A 454 2.05 0.36 34.22
N LYS A 455 2.42 1.61 34.44
CA LYS A 455 1.57 2.65 35.04
C LYS A 455 1.89 4.01 34.42
N ILE A 456 1.03 4.98 34.70
CA ILE A 456 1.30 6.40 34.50
C ILE A 456 1.45 7.07 35.87
N THR A 457 2.01 8.27 35.90
CA THR A 457 2.19 9.00 37.17
C THR A 457 0.92 9.70 37.64
N THR A 458 -0.03 9.91 36.72
CA THR A 458 -1.30 10.61 36.91
C THR A 458 -2.45 9.70 37.36
N ASP A 459 -2.26 8.37 37.36
CA ASP A 459 -3.22 7.36 37.85
C ASP A 459 -2.47 6.36 38.75
N PRO A 460 -2.94 6.10 39.99
CA PRO A 460 -2.31 5.12 40.88
C PRO A 460 -2.40 3.66 40.40
N LYS A 461 -3.21 3.35 39.37
CA LYS A 461 -3.41 1.99 38.88
C LYS A 461 -2.17 1.40 38.22
N VAL A 462 -1.98 0.10 38.43
CA VAL A 462 -0.95 -0.72 37.78
C VAL A 462 -1.62 -1.72 36.85
N TYR A 463 -1.12 -1.80 35.61
CA TYR A 463 -1.71 -2.60 34.55
C TYR A 463 -0.77 -3.72 34.12
N ALA A 464 -1.31 -4.92 33.98
CA ALA A 464 -0.67 -5.96 33.17
C ALA A 464 -0.90 -5.64 31.68
N VAL A 465 0.12 -5.88 30.86
CA VAL A 465 0.02 -5.75 29.40
C VAL A 465 -0.35 -7.10 28.80
N ASP A 466 -1.44 -7.13 28.07
CA ASP A 466 -1.97 -8.27 27.32
C ASP A 466 -1.86 -8.00 25.79
N LYS A 467 -2.19 -9.01 24.97
CA LYS A 467 -2.04 -9.00 23.52
C LYS A 467 -2.58 -7.72 22.88
N ASN A 468 -1.89 -7.28 21.81
CA ASN A 468 -2.25 -6.09 21.03
C ASN A 468 -2.28 -4.80 21.86
N GLY A 469 -1.42 -4.70 22.88
CA GLY A 469 -1.32 -3.52 23.74
C GLY A 469 -2.55 -3.30 24.63
N THR A 470 -3.19 -4.37 25.10
CA THR A 470 -4.37 -4.28 25.97
C THR A 470 -3.93 -4.15 27.44
N LEU A 471 -4.48 -3.18 28.16
CA LEU A 471 -4.20 -2.95 29.58
C LEU A 471 -5.26 -3.60 30.44
N ARG A 472 -4.80 -4.44 31.37
CA ARG A 472 -5.67 -5.12 32.33
C ARG A 472 -5.30 -4.67 33.74
N TRP A 473 -6.18 -3.91 34.37
CA TRP A 473 -5.93 -3.33 35.68
C TRP A 473 -5.85 -4.42 36.75
N LEU A 474 -4.74 -4.48 37.48
CA LEU A 474 -4.56 -5.35 38.64
C LEU A 474 -5.19 -4.68 39.86
N LYS A 475 -6.35 -5.18 40.31
CA LYS A 475 -7.15 -4.51 41.34
C LYS A 475 -6.47 -4.40 42.72
N THR A 476 -5.58 -5.34 43.05
CA THR A 476 -4.88 -5.35 44.34
C THR A 476 -3.41 -5.78 44.19
N ALA A 477 -2.59 -5.41 45.16
CA ALA A 477 -1.19 -5.83 45.24
C ALA A 477 -1.05 -7.35 45.40
N ASP A 478 -2.00 -8.02 46.06
CA ASP A 478 -1.99 -9.47 46.22
C ASP A 478 -2.20 -10.20 44.89
N VAL A 479 -3.06 -9.68 44.01
CA VAL A 479 -3.24 -10.20 42.65
C VAL A 479 -1.96 -10.01 41.83
N ALA A 480 -1.34 -8.83 41.89
CA ALA A 480 -0.07 -8.58 41.22
C ALA A 480 1.04 -9.52 41.71
N LYS A 481 1.14 -9.71 43.03
CA LYS A 481 2.09 -10.62 43.67
C LYS A 481 1.85 -12.09 43.28
N ALA A 482 0.59 -12.51 43.17
CA ALA A 482 0.24 -13.87 42.77
C ALA A 482 0.66 -14.18 41.32
N ILE A 483 0.53 -13.21 40.41
CA ILE A 483 0.84 -13.38 38.98
C ILE A 483 2.35 -13.17 38.69
N TYR A 484 2.94 -12.12 39.25
CA TYR A 484 4.30 -11.68 38.93
C TYR A 484 5.35 -12.03 39.98
N GLY A 485 4.95 -12.57 41.13
CA GLY A 485 5.82 -12.96 42.24
C GLY A 485 6.02 -11.88 43.29
N SER A 486 6.78 -12.18 44.33
CA SER A 486 7.06 -11.28 45.46
C SER A 486 7.71 -9.96 45.05
N SER A 487 8.52 -9.97 43.99
CA SER A 487 9.21 -8.79 43.44
C SER A 487 8.42 -8.08 42.33
N TRP A 488 7.09 -8.22 42.29
CA TRP A 488 6.26 -7.61 41.25
C TRP A 488 6.47 -6.10 41.11
N SER A 489 6.73 -5.39 42.21
CA SER A 489 6.93 -3.94 42.22
C SER A 489 8.15 -3.49 41.41
N SER A 490 9.22 -4.30 41.34
CA SER A 490 10.39 -4.02 40.48
C SER A 490 10.15 -4.34 39.00
N LEU A 491 8.99 -4.89 38.66
CA LEU A 491 8.55 -5.16 37.29
C LEU A 491 7.54 -4.11 36.78
N VAL A 492 7.23 -3.09 37.59
CA VAL A 492 6.38 -1.97 37.20
C VAL A 492 7.25 -0.89 36.56
N GLU A 493 6.88 -0.46 35.36
CA GLU A 493 7.56 0.61 34.63
C GLU A 493 6.61 1.79 34.42
N ASP A 494 7.11 3.00 34.64
CA ASP A 494 6.38 4.21 34.28
C ASP A 494 6.41 4.42 32.76
N VAL A 495 5.24 4.72 32.21
CA VAL A 495 5.04 5.12 30.82
C VAL A 495 4.55 6.56 30.82
N ALA A 496 5.11 7.41 29.95
CA ALA A 496 4.64 8.77 29.82
C ALA A 496 3.21 8.81 29.26
N ASP A 497 2.40 9.74 29.74
CA ASP A 497 0.98 9.89 29.38
C ASP A 497 0.77 9.96 27.86
N SER A 498 1.67 10.63 27.14
CA SER A 498 1.66 10.74 25.67
C SER A 498 1.86 9.42 24.93
N TYR A 499 2.46 8.41 25.57
CA TYR A 499 2.61 7.06 25.01
C TYR A 499 1.58 6.08 25.56
N PHE A 500 0.83 6.45 26.60
CA PHE A 500 -0.23 5.61 27.16
C PHE A 500 -1.41 5.46 26.19
N VAL A 501 -1.62 6.44 25.29
CA VAL A 501 -2.61 6.38 24.21
C VAL A 501 -2.35 5.27 23.18
N ASN A 502 -1.15 4.67 23.17
CA ASN A 502 -0.86 3.51 22.32
C ASN A 502 -1.54 2.22 22.80
N TYR A 503 -2.11 2.23 24.00
CA TYR A 503 -2.73 1.08 24.62
C TYR A 503 -4.25 1.18 24.64
N LYS A 504 -4.91 0.03 24.80
CA LYS A 504 -6.38 -0.08 24.88
C LYS A 504 -6.80 -0.63 26.23
N ALA A 505 -7.84 -0.08 26.83
CA ALA A 505 -8.39 -0.64 28.06
C ALA A 505 -9.03 -2.02 27.78
N GLY A 506 -8.68 -3.02 28.60
CA GLY A 506 -9.28 -4.35 28.61
C GLY A 506 -10.03 -4.61 29.91
N SER A 507 -10.48 -5.85 30.10
CA SER A 507 -11.10 -6.28 31.34
C SER A 507 -10.11 -6.28 32.50
N ASP A 508 -10.57 -5.85 33.68
CA ASP A 508 -9.79 -5.87 34.90
C ASP A 508 -9.37 -7.30 35.29
N VAL A 509 -8.39 -7.39 36.19
CA VAL A 509 -7.90 -8.62 36.80
C VAL A 509 -8.23 -8.55 38.29
N ALA A 510 -9.31 -9.23 38.70
CA ALA A 510 -9.79 -9.25 40.07
C ALA A 510 -9.19 -10.43 40.86
N ALA A 511 -8.84 -11.52 40.18
CA ALA A 511 -8.19 -12.69 40.71
C ALA A 511 -7.01 -13.14 39.84
N ALA A 512 -6.07 -13.89 40.40
CA ALA A 512 -4.88 -14.37 39.67
C ALA A 512 -5.22 -15.24 38.45
N ALA A 513 -6.36 -15.93 38.46
CA ALA A 513 -6.83 -16.76 37.35
C ALA A 513 -7.33 -15.93 36.14
N ASP A 514 -7.61 -14.63 36.31
CA ASP A 514 -8.17 -13.79 35.24
C ASP A 514 -7.11 -13.40 34.18
N PHE A 515 -5.82 -13.62 34.50
CA PHE A 515 -4.70 -13.28 33.63
C PHE A 515 -3.54 -14.27 33.78
N ASP A 516 -3.24 -14.98 32.69
CA ASP A 516 -2.05 -15.82 32.57
C ASP A 516 -0.95 -15.07 31.80
N LYS A 517 0.06 -14.61 32.54
CA LYS A 517 1.21 -13.89 31.95
C LYS A 517 2.01 -14.75 30.97
N THR A 518 2.07 -16.06 31.18
CA THR A 518 2.84 -16.97 30.33
C THR A 518 2.10 -17.20 29.01
N ALA A 519 0.78 -17.37 29.07
CA ALA A 519 -0.06 -17.45 27.87
C ALA A 519 -0.03 -16.12 27.08
N ALA A 520 -0.07 -14.98 27.76
CA ALA A 520 0.08 -13.67 27.12
C ALA A 520 1.44 -13.54 26.42
N ALA A 521 2.53 -13.90 27.09
CA ALA A 521 3.88 -13.87 26.53
C ALA A 521 4.06 -14.83 25.35
N ASN A 522 3.62 -16.08 25.48
CA ASN A 522 3.73 -17.09 24.42
C ASN A 522 2.86 -16.73 23.20
N GLY A 523 1.67 -16.19 23.46
CA GLY A 523 0.77 -15.71 22.42
C GLY A 523 1.21 -14.41 21.75
N SER A 524 2.30 -13.79 22.22
CA SER A 524 2.96 -12.62 21.63
C SER A 524 4.47 -12.90 21.48
N ALA A 525 4.81 -14.04 20.86
CA ALA A 525 6.19 -14.47 20.63
C ALA A 525 6.99 -13.47 19.78
N THR A 526 6.33 -12.80 18.83
CA THR A 526 6.92 -11.74 17.99
C THR A 526 5.99 -10.54 17.91
N ILE A 527 6.54 -9.39 17.49
CA ILE A 527 5.76 -8.17 17.27
C ILE A 527 4.73 -8.38 16.15
N ASN A 528 5.07 -9.15 15.11
CA ASN A 528 4.10 -9.55 14.08
C ASN A 528 2.91 -10.28 14.70
N ILE A 529 3.12 -11.26 15.58
CA ILE A 529 2.03 -12.01 16.22
C ILE A 529 1.20 -11.09 17.13
N ASP A 530 1.86 -10.27 17.96
CA ASP A 530 1.17 -9.40 18.91
C ASP A 530 0.28 -8.35 18.24
N LYS A 531 0.74 -7.81 17.12
CA LYS A 531 0.04 -6.79 16.35
C LYS A 531 -0.77 -7.34 15.17
N GLY A 532 -0.78 -8.66 14.97
CA GLY A 532 -1.48 -9.36 13.89
C GLY A 532 -0.97 -9.05 12.47
N LEU A 533 0.31 -8.72 12.29
CA LEU A 533 0.87 -8.15 11.06
C LEU A 533 1.14 -9.12 9.91
#